data_AF-A0A350XE90-F1
#
_entry.id   AF-A0A350XE90-F1
#
_cell.length_a   1.000
_cell.length_b   1.000
_cell.length_c   1.000
_cell.angle_alpha   90.00
_cell.angle_beta   90.00
_cell.angle_gamma   90.00
#
_symmetry.space_group_name_H-M   'P 1'
#
loop_
_entity.id
_entity.type
_entity.pdbx_description
1 polymer ?
#
loop_
_entity_poly.entity_id
_entity_poly.type
_entity_poly.pdbx_seq_one_letter_code
_entity_poly.pdbx_strand_id
1 'polypeptide(L)'
;MDESSPTIEIERHRAAIIRTELSIPVRVALAAELLNETTTFFDYGCGYGGDVARMAHKGYISAGWDPYYFPDAPLVPADIVNLGYVLNVIEDTEERREALLKAWELTQQVLIVSAQVLIDNRGKDQIAYGDGIVTCRNTFQKYYEQEELKTYIAQVLSVDPVPVALGIYFVFREEQAKENFRASRWRSRSYIPHIRMPSKRFEDYREQLQPLMEFISDRGRLPVKNELPESEELILEFGSFSRAYKVILQATDEAEWDAIAYRRSLDIQVYLALTEFSDRPKLKDLAPEMRQDIKAFFGTYYEACEAAEDMLFSLGKPGVIQNACRQSKIGKHLPT
;
A
#
# COMPACT_ATOMS: atom_id res chain seq x y z
N MET A 1 -18.24 -51.63 -8.48
CA MET A 1 -16.97 -51.90 -7.79
C MET A 1 -16.29 -50.55 -7.68
N ASP A 2 -16.19 -50.04 -6.47
CA ASP A 2 -15.55 -48.77 -6.12
C ASP A 2 -14.10 -48.78 -6.57
N GLU A 3 -13.74 -47.87 -7.48
CA GLU A 3 -12.36 -47.39 -7.61
C GLU A 3 -12.23 -46.17 -6.71
N SER A 4 -12.02 -46.41 -5.41
CA SER A 4 -11.59 -45.37 -4.49
C SER A 4 -10.15 -44.99 -4.85
N SER A 5 -9.98 -43.83 -5.48
CA SER A 5 -8.69 -43.16 -5.62
C SER A 5 -7.95 -43.18 -4.28
N PRO A 6 -6.64 -43.50 -4.23
CA PRO A 6 -5.92 -43.52 -2.96
C PRO A 6 -5.99 -42.14 -2.31
N THR A 7 -6.60 -42.06 -1.12
CA THR A 7 -6.58 -40.86 -0.27
C THR A 7 -5.15 -40.68 0.22
N ILE A 8 -4.41 -39.76 -0.41
CA ILE A 8 -3.08 -39.35 0.04
C ILE A 8 -3.29 -38.50 1.30
N GLU A 9 -2.75 -38.94 2.43
CA GLU A 9 -2.77 -38.16 3.67
C GLU A 9 -1.78 -36.98 3.54
N ILE A 10 -2.31 -35.76 3.58
CA ILE A 10 -1.54 -34.52 3.38
C ILE A 10 -1.12 -33.95 4.74
N GLU A 11 0.19 -33.85 4.96
CA GLU A 11 0.79 -33.36 6.20
C GLU A 11 1.06 -31.85 6.15
N ARG A 12 0.01 -31.04 5.98
CA ARG A 12 0.11 -29.57 5.77
C ARG A 12 0.98 -28.82 6.80
N HIS A 13 1.01 -29.27 8.05
CA HIS A 13 1.82 -28.67 9.12
C HIS A 13 3.32 -28.64 8.77
N ARG A 14 3.81 -29.57 7.94
CA ARG A 14 5.22 -29.64 7.52
C ARG A 14 5.61 -28.58 6.47
N ALA A 15 4.64 -27.83 5.97
CA ALA A 15 4.89 -26.70 5.06
C ALA A 15 5.38 -25.44 5.82
N ALA A 16 5.17 -25.36 7.13
CA ALA A 16 5.67 -24.26 7.94
C ALA A 16 7.21 -24.25 8.01
N ILE A 17 7.82 -23.11 7.72
CA ILE A 17 9.29 -22.95 7.66
C ILE A 17 9.75 -22.07 8.82
N ILE A 18 10.74 -22.55 9.59
CA ILE A 18 11.45 -21.73 10.58
C ILE A 18 12.38 -20.77 9.83
N ARG A 19 12.22 -19.47 10.11
CA ARG A 19 13.02 -18.39 9.52
C ARG A 19 13.69 -17.57 10.61
N THR A 20 14.73 -16.82 10.27
CA THR A 20 15.36 -15.85 11.16
C THR A 20 14.78 -14.44 11.00
N GLU A 21 14.20 -14.14 9.84
CA GLU A 21 13.62 -12.84 9.50
C GLU A 21 12.10 -12.90 9.34
N LEU A 22 11.45 -11.73 9.48
CA LEU A 22 10.04 -11.53 9.14
C LEU A 22 9.74 -12.04 7.72
N SER A 23 8.57 -12.67 7.55
CA SER A 23 8.12 -13.08 6.22
C SER A 23 8.00 -11.90 5.27
N ILE A 24 8.13 -12.18 3.97
CA ILE A 24 8.04 -11.15 2.92
C ILE A 24 6.74 -10.32 3.02
N PRO A 25 5.54 -10.92 3.20
CA PRO A 25 4.30 -10.16 3.34
C PRO A 25 4.34 -9.15 4.50
N VAL A 26 4.83 -9.57 5.66
CA VAL A 26 4.92 -8.70 6.84
C VAL A 26 5.96 -7.59 6.64
N ARG A 27 7.11 -7.90 6.01
CA ARG A 27 8.13 -6.88 5.69
C ARG A 27 7.59 -5.83 4.70
N VAL A 28 6.82 -6.27 3.70
CA VAL A 28 6.20 -5.38 2.72
C VAL A 28 5.16 -4.49 3.40
N ALA A 29 4.37 -5.02 4.33
CA ALA A 29 3.42 -4.22 5.11
C ALA A 29 4.10 -3.18 6.02
N LEU A 30 5.23 -3.52 6.63
CA LEU A 30 6.05 -2.56 7.38
C LEU A 30 6.63 -1.46 6.49
N ALA A 31 7.16 -1.83 5.32
CA ALA A 31 7.70 -0.87 4.35
C ALA A 31 6.62 0.03 3.74
N ALA A 32 5.37 -0.44 3.74
CA ALA A 32 4.19 0.31 3.33
C ALA A 32 3.63 1.23 4.44
N GLU A 33 4.26 1.26 5.63
CA GLU A 33 3.86 2.07 6.78
C GLU A 33 2.41 1.83 7.24
N LEU A 34 1.86 0.64 6.97
CA LEU A 34 0.52 0.26 7.43
C LEU A 34 0.47 0.00 8.94
N LEU A 35 1.60 -0.38 9.53
CA LEU A 35 1.73 -0.73 10.94
C LEU A 35 2.38 0.42 11.72
N ASN A 36 1.64 0.99 12.67
CA ASN A 36 2.17 1.91 13.67
C ASN A 36 2.15 1.28 15.08
N GLU A 37 2.68 1.97 16.09
CA GLU A 37 2.80 1.46 17.46
C GLU A 37 1.46 1.09 18.11
N THR A 38 0.35 1.69 17.65
CA THR A 38 -1.01 1.42 18.16
C THR A 38 -1.75 0.36 17.37
N THR A 39 -1.22 -0.06 16.22
CA THR A 39 -1.87 -1.01 15.32
C THR A 39 -1.75 -2.42 15.86
N THR A 40 -2.87 -3.13 15.93
CA THR A 40 -2.90 -4.55 16.31
C THR A 40 -2.65 -5.45 15.11
N PHE A 41 -1.81 -6.46 15.28
CA PHE A 41 -1.42 -7.42 14.24
C PHE A 41 -1.84 -8.85 14.61
N PHE A 42 -2.48 -9.56 13.69
CA PHE A 42 -2.85 -10.97 13.88
C PHE A 42 -2.34 -11.84 12.73
N ASP A 43 -1.66 -12.94 13.04
CA ASP A 43 -1.14 -13.88 12.05
C ASP A 43 -2.00 -15.16 12.01
N TYR A 44 -2.80 -15.31 10.95
CA TYR A 44 -3.69 -16.45 10.74
C TYR A 44 -2.93 -17.55 9.99
N GLY A 45 -2.73 -18.69 10.66
CA GLY A 45 -1.84 -19.77 10.18
C GLY A 45 -0.37 -19.45 10.45
N CYS A 46 -0.04 -19.00 11.66
CA CYS A 46 1.29 -18.48 12.01
C CYS A 46 2.41 -19.54 12.05
N GLY A 47 2.09 -20.83 11.88
CA GLY A 47 3.05 -21.93 11.97
C GLY A 47 3.76 -21.93 13.32
N TYR A 48 5.09 -21.81 13.31
CA TYR A 48 5.90 -21.70 14.54
C TYR A 48 5.81 -20.34 15.26
N GLY A 49 4.97 -19.41 14.80
CA GLY A 49 4.78 -18.10 15.45
C GLY A 49 5.92 -17.11 15.25
N GLY A 50 6.76 -17.32 14.22
CA GLY A 50 7.98 -16.53 14.01
C GLY A 50 7.73 -15.06 13.70
N ASP A 51 6.68 -14.73 12.94
CA ASP A 51 6.34 -13.35 12.64
C ASP A 51 5.70 -12.66 13.85
N VAL A 52 4.80 -13.34 14.56
CA VAL A 52 4.22 -12.87 15.83
C VAL A 52 5.32 -12.49 16.83
N ALA A 53 6.27 -13.40 17.10
CA ALA A 53 7.34 -13.14 18.07
C ALA A 53 8.22 -11.95 17.67
N ARG A 54 8.54 -11.79 16.38
CA ARG A 54 9.39 -10.70 15.89
C ARG A 54 8.66 -9.36 15.83
N MET A 55 7.37 -9.36 15.54
CA MET A 55 6.52 -8.16 15.63
C MET A 55 6.42 -7.69 17.09
N ALA A 56 6.19 -8.60 18.03
CA ALA A 56 6.19 -8.29 19.46
C ALA A 56 7.54 -7.70 19.92
N HIS A 57 8.67 -8.28 19.50
CA HIS A 57 10.01 -7.75 19.82
C HIS A 57 10.26 -6.34 19.24
N LYS A 58 9.56 -5.97 18.16
CA LYS A 58 9.59 -4.61 17.59
C LYS A 58 8.64 -3.62 18.28
N GLY A 59 7.91 -4.05 19.30
CA GLY A 59 6.98 -3.22 20.07
C GLY A 59 5.53 -3.24 19.58
N TYR A 60 5.20 -4.04 18.57
CA TYR A 60 3.82 -4.14 18.06
C TYR A 60 2.97 -5.10 18.89
N ILE A 61 1.70 -4.75 19.09
CA ILE A 61 0.71 -5.64 19.67
C ILE A 61 0.42 -6.74 18.64
N SER A 62 0.86 -7.96 18.91
CA SER A 62 0.75 -9.07 17.98
C SER A 62 0.26 -10.36 18.62
N ALA A 63 -0.59 -11.08 17.89
CA ALA A 63 -1.09 -12.40 18.24
C ALA A 63 -1.13 -13.28 16.98
N GLY A 64 -1.35 -14.59 17.15
CA GLY A 64 -1.52 -15.47 16.01
C GLY A 64 -2.12 -16.80 16.42
N TRP A 65 -2.63 -17.51 15.41
CA TRP A 65 -3.27 -18.80 15.55
C TRP A 65 -2.78 -19.73 14.46
N ASP A 66 -2.68 -21.02 14.77
CA ASP A 66 -2.35 -22.06 13.80
C ASP A 66 -3.10 -23.35 14.18
N PRO A 67 -3.76 -24.05 13.24
CA PRO A 67 -4.56 -25.22 13.55
C PRO A 67 -3.76 -26.39 14.13
N TYR A 68 -2.44 -26.42 13.95
CA TYR A 68 -1.57 -27.47 14.45
C TYR A 68 -0.67 -27.01 15.60
N TYR A 69 0.03 -25.88 15.42
CA TYR A 69 1.03 -25.42 16.39
C TYR A 69 0.44 -24.62 17.55
N PHE A 70 -0.68 -23.92 17.33
CA PHE A 70 -1.34 -23.08 18.32
C PHE A 70 -2.87 -23.23 18.26
N PRO A 71 -3.41 -24.46 18.40
CA PRO A 71 -4.84 -24.72 18.18
C PRO A 71 -5.74 -24.04 19.21
N ASP A 72 -5.25 -23.92 20.44
CA ASP A 72 -5.97 -23.31 21.57
C ASP A 72 -5.82 -21.77 21.64
N ALA A 73 -5.05 -21.17 20.73
CA ALA A 73 -4.90 -19.72 20.69
C ALA A 73 -6.22 -19.06 20.26
N PRO A 74 -6.66 -17.96 20.90
CA PRO A 74 -7.90 -17.31 20.53
C PRO A 74 -7.76 -16.61 19.17
N LEU A 75 -8.76 -16.78 18.32
CA LEU A 75 -8.94 -15.95 17.12
C LEU A 75 -9.49 -14.59 17.57
N VAL A 76 -8.64 -13.56 17.54
CA VAL A 76 -8.98 -12.20 17.97
C VAL A 76 -8.98 -11.23 16.78
N PRO A 77 -9.93 -10.28 16.73
CA PRO A 77 -9.88 -9.23 15.72
C PRO A 77 -8.62 -8.37 15.84
N ALA A 78 -8.10 -7.91 14.70
CA ALA A 78 -6.96 -7.02 14.63
C ALA A 78 -7.08 -6.03 13.48
N ASP A 79 -6.43 -4.88 13.60
CA ASP A 79 -6.32 -3.87 12.55
C ASP A 79 -5.75 -4.48 11.27
N ILE A 80 -4.68 -5.26 11.43
CA ILE A 80 -4.00 -5.93 10.32
C ILE A 80 -3.96 -7.43 10.58
N VAL A 81 -4.54 -8.19 9.65
CA VAL A 81 -4.49 -9.66 9.67
C VAL A 81 -3.60 -10.14 8.54
N ASN A 82 -2.68 -11.04 8.83
CA ASN A 82 -1.84 -11.71 7.86
C ASN A 82 -2.34 -13.13 7.61
N LEU A 83 -2.72 -13.43 6.37
CA LEU A 83 -2.96 -14.77 5.85
C LEU A 83 -1.76 -15.16 4.98
N GLY A 84 -0.64 -15.40 5.67
CA GLY A 84 0.68 -15.55 5.07
C GLY A 84 0.95 -16.96 4.57
N TYR A 85 0.91 -17.19 3.26
CA TYR A 85 1.19 -18.48 2.64
C TYR A 85 0.33 -19.67 3.14
N VAL A 86 -0.90 -19.38 3.58
CA VAL A 86 -1.85 -20.39 4.06
C VAL A 86 -2.67 -20.97 2.91
N LEU A 87 -3.16 -20.12 1.99
CA LEU A 87 -4.03 -20.56 0.89
C LEU A 87 -3.36 -21.57 -0.04
N ASN A 88 -2.04 -21.55 -0.10
CA ASN A 88 -1.26 -22.41 -0.97
C ASN A 88 -0.96 -23.78 -0.35
N VAL A 89 -1.34 -24.03 0.90
CA VAL A 89 -1.13 -25.33 1.58
C VAL A 89 -2.43 -26.06 1.92
N ILE A 90 -3.59 -25.45 1.63
CA ILE A 90 -4.91 -26.06 1.80
C ILE A 90 -5.37 -26.67 0.48
N GLU A 91 -5.52 -27.98 0.46
CA GLU A 91 -5.95 -28.79 -0.69
C GLU A 91 -7.45 -28.69 -0.98
N ASP A 92 -8.27 -28.63 0.08
CA ASP A 92 -9.72 -28.56 -0.05
C ASP A 92 -10.16 -27.14 -0.39
N THR A 93 -10.92 -26.99 -1.47
CA THR A 93 -11.30 -25.68 -2.00
C THR A 93 -12.28 -24.93 -1.09
N GLU A 94 -13.17 -25.65 -0.40
CA GLU A 94 -14.13 -25.04 0.53
C GLU A 94 -13.43 -24.63 1.82
N GLU A 95 -12.55 -25.47 2.38
CA GLU A 95 -11.72 -25.10 3.53
C GLU A 95 -10.83 -23.88 3.22
N ARG A 96 -10.25 -23.83 2.01
CA ARG A 96 -9.43 -22.71 1.56
C ARG A 96 -10.25 -21.42 1.46
N ARG A 97 -11.50 -21.51 0.99
CA ARG A 97 -12.44 -20.40 0.95
C ARG A 97 -12.81 -19.94 2.36
N GLU A 98 -13.14 -20.87 3.24
CA GLU A 98 -13.47 -20.57 4.64
C GLU A 98 -12.32 -19.91 5.38
N ALA A 99 -11.08 -20.37 5.17
CA ALA A 99 -9.90 -19.77 5.79
C ALA A 99 -9.74 -18.30 5.38
N LEU A 100 -9.95 -17.99 4.09
CA LEU A 100 -9.92 -16.61 3.60
C LEU A 100 -11.03 -15.75 4.23
N LEU A 101 -12.25 -16.29 4.33
CA LEU A 101 -13.38 -15.59 4.95
C LEU A 101 -13.16 -15.34 6.45
N LYS A 102 -12.69 -16.34 7.20
CA LYS A 102 -12.38 -16.22 8.64
C LYS A 102 -11.27 -15.20 8.90
N ALA A 103 -10.20 -15.21 8.09
CA ALA A 103 -9.15 -14.20 8.19
C ALA A 103 -9.70 -12.78 7.91
N TRP A 104 -10.59 -12.67 6.91
CA TRP A 104 -11.26 -11.40 6.63
C TRP A 104 -12.15 -10.93 7.78
N GLU A 105 -12.94 -11.81 8.39
CA GLU A 105 -13.80 -11.48 9.55
C GLU A 105 -13.02 -10.88 10.72
N LEU A 106 -11.80 -11.36 10.97
CA LEU A 106 -10.92 -10.81 12.01
C LEU A 106 -10.32 -9.45 11.64
N THR A 107 -10.32 -9.08 10.36
CA THR A 107 -9.67 -7.88 9.85
C THR A 107 -10.50 -6.63 10.10
N GLN A 108 -9.95 -5.67 10.84
CA GLN A 108 -10.58 -4.36 11.06
C GLN A 108 -10.17 -3.31 10.02
N GLN A 109 -8.93 -3.34 9.49
CA GLN A 109 -8.45 -2.37 8.50
C GLN A 109 -7.91 -3.02 7.23
N VAL A 110 -6.87 -3.86 7.34
CA VAL A 110 -6.18 -4.43 6.17
C VAL A 110 -5.92 -5.92 6.33
N LEU A 111 -6.34 -6.72 5.35
CA LEU A 111 -5.98 -8.12 5.25
C LEU A 111 -4.83 -8.27 4.27
N ILE A 112 -3.74 -8.87 4.73
CA ILE A 112 -2.60 -9.25 3.90
C ILE A 112 -2.83 -10.68 3.45
N VAL A 113 -2.96 -10.91 2.14
CA VAL A 113 -3.08 -12.24 1.57
C VAL A 113 -1.84 -12.54 0.75
N SER A 114 -1.21 -13.69 1.00
CA SER A 114 -0.09 -14.12 0.18
C SER A 114 -0.10 -15.60 -0.13
N ALA A 115 0.39 -15.93 -1.33
CA ALA A 115 0.54 -17.29 -1.80
C ALA A 115 1.76 -17.40 -2.73
N GLN A 116 2.26 -18.62 -2.92
CA GLN A 116 3.35 -18.86 -3.86
C GLN A 116 2.84 -18.69 -5.29
N VAL A 117 3.54 -17.85 -6.08
CA VAL A 117 3.24 -17.65 -7.50
C VAL A 117 4.20 -18.46 -8.36
N LEU A 118 3.68 -19.06 -9.43
CA LEU A 118 4.45 -19.90 -10.33
C LEU A 118 5.46 -19.05 -11.13
N ILE A 119 6.75 -19.39 -11.05
CA ILE A 119 7.82 -18.83 -11.91
C ILE A 119 8.48 -20.00 -12.62
N ASP A 120 7.85 -20.48 -13.71
CA ASP A 120 8.29 -21.43 -14.76
C ASP A 120 9.31 -22.57 -14.51
N ASN A 121 9.68 -22.89 -13.27
CA ASN A 121 10.65 -23.94 -12.95
C ASN A 121 9.95 -25.17 -12.39
N ARG A 122 9.32 -25.96 -13.27
CA ARG A 122 8.87 -27.32 -12.92
C ARG A 122 10.09 -28.24 -12.80
N GLY A 123 10.46 -28.58 -11.57
CA GLY A 123 11.30 -29.74 -11.29
C GLY A 123 10.55 -31.03 -11.67
N LYS A 124 11.25 -32.03 -12.21
CA LYS A 124 10.68 -33.21 -12.88
C LYS A 124 9.93 -34.22 -11.98
N ASP A 125 9.88 -34.02 -10.66
CA ASP A 125 9.39 -35.01 -9.69
C ASP A 125 8.24 -34.49 -8.81
N GLN A 126 7.17 -33.95 -9.42
CA GLN A 126 5.99 -33.45 -8.69
C GLN A 126 4.72 -34.19 -9.13
N ILE A 127 3.97 -34.73 -8.17
CA ILE A 127 2.70 -35.45 -8.42
C ILE A 127 1.58 -34.42 -8.41
N ALA A 128 0.80 -34.31 -9.50
CA ALA A 128 -0.38 -33.47 -9.54
C ALA A 128 -1.47 -34.02 -8.61
N TYR A 129 -2.08 -33.15 -7.79
CA TYR A 129 -3.16 -33.50 -6.87
C TYR A 129 -4.14 -32.33 -6.79
N GLY A 130 -5.41 -32.53 -7.15
CA GLY A 130 -6.39 -31.46 -7.25
C GLY A 130 -5.91 -30.34 -8.20
N ASP A 131 -5.87 -29.11 -7.70
CA ASP A 131 -5.39 -27.93 -8.42
C ASP A 131 -3.95 -27.52 -8.04
N GLY A 132 -3.21 -28.40 -7.37
CA GLY A 132 -1.82 -28.18 -6.95
C GLY A 132 -0.96 -29.43 -7.14
N ILE A 133 0.14 -29.47 -6.39
CA ILE A 133 1.07 -30.60 -6.36
C ILE A 133 1.20 -31.17 -4.96
N VAL A 134 1.52 -32.46 -4.86
CA VAL A 134 2.05 -33.05 -3.62
C VAL A 134 3.57 -33.05 -3.70
N THR A 135 4.21 -32.46 -2.69
CA THR A 135 5.67 -32.43 -2.58
C THR A 135 6.23 -33.75 -2.04
N CYS A 136 7.54 -33.96 -2.13
CA CYS A 136 8.23 -35.11 -1.53
C CYS A 136 8.11 -35.19 0.01
N ARG A 137 7.58 -34.15 0.67
CA ARG A 137 7.30 -34.13 2.10
C ARG A 137 5.83 -34.45 2.43
N ASN A 138 5.06 -34.97 1.47
CA ASN A 138 3.61 -35.19 1.57
C ASN A 138 2.82 -33.92 1.94
N THR A 139 3.28 -32.74 1.52
CA THR A 139 2.54 -31.49 1.68
C THR A 139 1.86 -31.12 0.35
N PHE A 140 0.66 -30.57 0.42
CA PHE A 140 0.02 -29.94 -0.73
C PHE A 140 0.63 -28.55 -0.98
N GLN A 141 0.84 -28.22 -2.24
CA GLN A 141 1.31 -26.90 -2.66
C GLN A 141 0.57 -26.47 -3.92
N LYS A 142 -0.29 -25.45 -3.81
CA LYS A 142 -0.83 -24.74 -4.97
C LYS A 142 0.09 -23.58 -5.34
N TYR A 143 0.39 -23.44 -6.61
CA TYR A 143 1.05 -22.28 -7.17
C TYR A 143 0.03 -21.49 -7.97
N TYR A 144 -0.11 -20.22 -7.64
CA TYR A 144 -1.07 -19.35 -8.31
C TYR A 144 -0.39 -18.60 -9.45
N GLU A 145 -1.15 -18.23 -10.46
CA GLU A 145 -0.80 -17.07 -11.27
C GLU A 145 -1.17 -15.77 -10.53
N GLN A 146 -0.48 -14.67 -10.82
CA GLN A 146 -0.75 -13.38 -10.16
C GLN A 146 -2.23 -12.98 -10.35
N GLU A 147 -2.73 -13.02 -11.59
CA GLU A 147 -4.12 -12.63 -11.88
C GLU A 147 -5.14 -13.64 -11.34
N GLU A 148 -4.81 -14.94 -11.31
CA GLU A 148 -5.64 -15.98 -10.69
C GLU A 148 -5.85 -15.69 -9.19
N LEU A 149 -4.77 -15.41 -8.46
CA LEU A 149 -4.86 -15.09 -7.03
C LEU A 149 -5.67 -13.81 -6.79
N LYS A 150 -5.45 -12.77 -7.61
CA LYS A 150 -6.24 -11.53 -7.55
C LYS A 150 -7.73 -11.82 -7.70
N THR A 151 -8.09 -12.55 -8.75
CA THR A 151 -9.47 -12.88 -9.10
C THR A 151 -10.12 -13.71 -7.99
N TYR A 152 -9.40 -14.71 -7.47
CA TYR A 152 -9.88 -15.55 -6.37
C TYR A 152 -10.20 -14.73 -5.11
N ILE A 153 -9.28 -13.87 -4.68
CA ILE A 153 -9.49 -13.01 -3.50
C ILE A 153 -10.69 -12.08 -3.73
N ALA A 154 -10.76 -11.45 -4.92
CA ALA A 154 -11.83 -10.53 -5.27
C ALA A 154 -13.21 -11.21 -5.26
N GLN A 155 -13.31 -12.43 -5.79
CA GLN A 155 -14.56 -13.18 -5.84
C GLN A 155 -15.01 -13.65 -4.46
N VAL A 156 -14.10 -14.17 -3.63
CA VAL A 156 -14.45 -14.67 -2.30
C VAL A 156 -14.83 -13.55 -1.35
N LEU A 157 -14.08 -12.44 -1.37
CA LEU A 157 -14.29 -11.32 -0.45
C LEU A 157 -15.26 -10.26 -0.99
N SER A 158 -15.56 -10.27 -2.30
CA SER A 158 -16.30 -9.20 -2.99
C SER A 158 -15.68 -7.81 -2.82
N VAL A 159 -14.34 -7.75 -2.72
CA VAL A 159 -13.54 -6.53 -2.55
C VAL A 159 -12.33 -6.59 -3.49
N ASP A 160 -12.02 -5.51 -4.21
CA ASP A 160 -10.85 -5.46 -5.09
C ASP A 160 -9.53 -5.44 -4.29
N PRO A 161 -8.67 -6.46 -4.43
CA PRO A 161 -7.41 -6.54 -3.71
C PRO A 161 -6.31 -5.74 -4.44
N VAL A 162 -5.53 -4.97 -3.69
CA VAL A 162 -4.43 -4.16 -4.22
C VAL A 162 -3.15 -5.00 -4.32
N PRO A 163 -2.57 -5.20 -5.52
CA PRO A 163 -1.30 -5.91 -5.66
C PRO A 163 -0.15 -5.07 -5.13
N VAL A 164 0.67 -5.65 -4.23
CA VAL A 164 1.80 -4.94 -3.62
C VAL A 164 3.14 -5.51 -4.06
N ALA A 165 3.20 -6.84 -4.20
CA ALA A 165 4.34 -7.57 -4.74
C ALA A 165 3.85 -8.88 -5.39
N LEU A 166 4.78 -9.64 -5.96
CA LEU A 166 4.47 -10.95 -6.55
C LEU A 166 3.88 -11.87 -5.47
N GLY A 167 2.65 -12.34 -5.69
CA GLY A 167 1.91 -13.20 -4.78
C GLY A 167 1.47 -12.54 -3.48
N ILE A 168 1.47 -11.20 -3.38
CA ILE A 168 1.11 -10.46 -2.17
C ILE A 168 0.10 -9.36 -2.50
N TYR A 169 -1.03 -9.42 -1.80
CA TYR A 169 -2.16 -8.51 -1.94
C TYR A 169 -2.57 -7.91 -0.61
N PHE A 170 -2.97 -6.64 -0.62
CA PHE A 170 -3.64 -5.99 0.50
C PHE A 170 -5.12 -5.80 0.16
N VAL A 171 -5.99 -6.18 1.09
CA VAL A 171 -7.44 -5.99 0.99
C VAL A 171 -7.86 -5.02 2.08
N PHE A 172 -8.39 -3.86 1.68
CA PHE A 172 -8.76 -2.80 2.61
C PHE A 172 -10.24 -2.86 2.95
N ARG A 173 -10.58 -2.65 4.23
CA ARG A 173 -11.98 -2.53 4.68
C ARG A 173 -12.63 -1.24 4.20
N GLU A 174 -11.88 -0.16 4.21
CA GLU A 174 -12.33 1.15 3.78
C GLU A 174 -11.75 1.53 2.41
N GLU A 175 -12.64 1.97 1.51
CA GLU A 175 -12.25 2.42 0.18
C GLU A 175 -11.33 3.65 0.23
N GLN A 176 -11.56 4.56 1.19
CA GLN A 176 -10.70 5.73 1.39
C GLN A 176 -9.26 5.35 1.79
N ALA A 177 -9.11 4.34 2.64
CA ALA A 177 -7.80 3.82 3.03
C ALA A 177 -7.09 3.17 1.83
N LYS A 178 -7.83 2.41 1.01
CA LYS A 178 -7.34 1.83 -0.24
C LYS A 178 -6.78 2.89 -1.18
N GLU A 179 -7.56 3.94 -1.45
CA GLU A 179 -7.16 4.97 -2.39
C GLU A 179 -6.03 5.85 -1.85
N ASN A 180 -5.99 6.13 -0.55
CA ASN A 180 -4.85 6.77 0.09
C ASN A 180 -3.56 5.95 -0.08
N PHE A 181 -3.63 4.63 0.12
CA PHE A 181 -2.50 3.74 -0.09
C PHE A 181 -2.06 3.71 -1.57
N ARG A 182 -2.99 3.72 -2.52
CA ARG A 182 -2.65 3.78 -3.95
C ARG A 182 -1.98 5.10 -4.33
N ALA A 183 -2.47 6.22 -3.80
CA ALA A 183 -1.91 7.55 -4.05
C ALA A 183 -0.51 7.70 -3.42
N SER A 184 -0.28 7.16 -2.21
CA SER A 184 1.01 7.27 -1.53
C SER A 184 2.15 6.58 -2.27
N ARG A 185 1.87 5.54 -3.07
CA ARG A 185 2.87 4.85 -3.91
C ARG A 185 3.50 5.74 -4.98
N TRP A 186 2.78 6.77 -5.42
CA TRP A 186 3.21 7.70 -6.47
C TRP A 186 3.60 9.06 -5.90
N ARG A 187 3.63 9.20 -4.57
CA ARG A 187 4.03 10.41 -3.88
C ARG A 187 5.54 10.59 -3.97
N SER A 188 5.95 11.72 -4.53
CA SER A 188 7.33 12.17 -4.48
C SER A 188 7.76 12.49 -3.05
N ARG A 189 9.04 12.31 -2.74
CA ARG A 189 9.59 12.69 -1.43
C ARG A 189 9.42 14.19 -1.19
N SER A 190 8.77 14.52 -0.08
CA SER A 190 8.63 15.89 0.43
C SER A 190 9.98 16.42 0.89
N TYR A 191 10.23 17.71 0.67
CA TYR A 191 11.37 18.43 1.25
C TYR A 191 10.93 19.85 1.57
N ILE A 192 11.50 20.42 2.63
CA ILE A 192 11.24 21.80 3.02
C ILE A 192 12.28 22.70 2.34
N PRO A 193 11.87 23.75 1.62
CA PRO A 193 12.78 24.75 1.04
C PRO A 193 13.74 25.34 2.06
N HIS A 194 14.97 25.63 1.62
CA HIS A 194 15.97 26.19 2.52
C HIS A 194 15.69 27.68 2.80
N ILE A 195 15.88 28.09 4.05
CA ILE A 195 15.82 29.49 4.44
C ILE A 195 17.08 30.19 3.90
N ARG A 196 16.90 31.14 2.98
CA ARG A 196 18.02 31.85 2.33
C ARG A 196 18.41 33.12 3.08
N MET A 197 17.42 33.90 3.49
CA MET A 197 17.60 35.22 4.08
C MET A 197 16.57 35.40 5.20
N PRO A 198 16.88 35.02 6.45
CA PRO A 198 15.91 35.15 7.53
C PRO A 198 15.55 36.64 7.72
N SER A 199 14.27 36.96 7.58
CA SER A 199 13.77 38.29 7.96
C SER A 199 13.55 38.31 9.47
N LYS A 200 13.75 39.46 10.13
CA LYS A 200 13.53 39.58 11.59
C LYS A 200 12.13 39.07 11.99
N ARG A 201 11.14 39.40 11.16
CA ARG A 201 9.76 38.92 11.33
C ARG A 201 9.64 37.41 11.15
N PHE A 202 10.37 36.79 10.22
CA PHE A 202 10.34 35.33 10.08
C PHE A 202 11.03 34.63 11.26
N GLU A 203 12.13 35.18 11.78
CA GLU A 203 12.82 34.62 12.94
C GLU A 203 11.93 34.63 14.20
N ASP A 204 11.24 35.75 14.45
CA ASP A 204 10.37 35.91 15.62
C ASP A 204 9.22 34.87 15.65
N TYR A 205 8.76 34.38 14.49
CA TYR A 205 7.65 33.44 14.37
C TYR A 205 8.03 32.09 13.76
N ARG A 206 9.33 31.77 13.69
CA ARG A 206 9.82 30.58 12.98
C ARG A 206 9.17 29.29 13.50
N GLU A 207 9.09 29.12 14.81
CA GLU A 207 8.51 27.92 15.44
C GLU A 207 7.02 27.79 15.14
N GLN A 208 6.28 28.90 15.14
CA GLN A 208 4.84 28.90 14.83
C GLN A 208 4.58 28.65 13.33
N LEU A 209 5.47 29.11 12.44
CA LEU A 209 5.35 28.91 11.00
C LEU A 209 5.83 27.53 10.53
N GLN A 210 6.57 26.79 11.38
CA GLN A 210 7.13 25.49 11.03
C GLN A 210 6.05 24.44 10.63
N PRO A 211 4.94 24.25 11.36
CA PRO A 211 3.87 23.34 10.95
C PRO A 211 3.24 23.72 9.59
N LEU A 212 3.13 25.03 9.32
CA LEU A 212 2.63 25.52 8.04
C LEU A 212 3.62 25.23 6.90
N MET A 213 4.93 25.41 7.13
CA MET A 213 5.96 25.06 6.15
C MET A 213 5.98 23.55 5.86
N GLU A 214 5.84 22.71 6.88
CA GLU A 214 5.75 21.25 6.74
C GLU A 214 4.53 20.84 5.93
N PHE A 215 3.37 21.42 6.22
CA PHE A 215 2.14 21.17 5.48
C PHE A 215 2.28 21.54 3.99
N ILE A 216 2.78 22.74 3.68
CA ILE A 216 2.92 23.19 2.30
C ILE A 216 3.98 22.35 1.57
N SER A 217 5.05 21.95 2.26
CA SER A 217 6.08 21.08 1.69
C SER A 217 5.53 19.70 1.35
N ASP A 218 4.61 19.19 2.18
CA ASP A 218 4.01 17.88 1.99
C ASP A 218 2.87 17.88 0.96
N ARG A 219 1.99 18.89 0.98
CA ARG A 219 0.80 18.96 0.12
C ARG A 219 0.98 19.78 -1.14
N GLY A 220 1.94 20.71 -1.17
CA GLY A 220 2.19 21.63 -2.28
C GLY A 220 1.13 22.73 -2.43
N ARG A 221 0.30 22.94 -1.41
CA ARG A 221 -0.76 23.95 -1.37
C ARG A 221 -0.94 24.50 0.03
N LEU A 222 -1.67 25.62 0.15
CA LEU A 222 -2.08 26.14 1.44
C LEU A 222 -3.16 25.26 2.10
N PRO A 223 -3.15 25.17 3.44
CA PRO A 223 -4.17 24.45 4.19
C PRO A 223 -5.53 25.15 4.10
N VAL A 224 -6.60 24.35 4.12
CA VAL A 224 -7.96 24.82 4.36
C VAL A 224 -8.31 24.69 5.86
N LYS A 225 -9.50 25.15 6.25
CA LYS A 225 -9.95 25.06 7.64
C LYS A 225 -9.91 23.61 8.13
N ASN A 226 -9.43 23.41 9.36
CA ASN A 226 -9.32 22.13 10.06
C ASN A 226 -8.30 21.13 9.50
N GLU A 227 -7.43 21.51 8.57
CA GLU A 227 -6.32 20.64 8.10
C GLU A 227 -5.04 20.78 8.93
N LEU A 228 -4.95 21.85 9.73
CA LEU A 228 -3.85 22.09 10.65
C LEU A 228 -4.38 22.30 12.07
N PRO A 229 -3.85 21.59 13.08
CA PRO A 229 -4.17 21.83 14.49
C PRO A 229 -3.92 23.30 14.90
N GLU A 230 -2.82 23.89 14.45
CA GLU A 230 -2.39 25.26 14.76
C GLU A 230 -3.12 26.33 13.92
N SER A 231 -4.18 25.94 13.21
CA SER A 231 -4.89 26.84 12.30
C SER A 231 -5.46 28.07 13.00
N GLU A 232 -6.02 27.94 14.20
CA GLU A 232 -6.61 29.05 14.94
C GLU A 232 -5.55 30.07 15.39
N GLU A 233 -4.42 29.58 15.90
CA GLU A 233 -3.30 30.42 16.37
C GLU A 233 -2.68 31.20 15.22
N LEU A 234 -2.41 30.52 14.09
CA LEU A 234 -1.87 31.14 12.89
C LEU A 234 -2.82 32.19 12.29
N ILE A 235 -4.13 31.92 12.30
CA ILE A 235 -5.13 32.87 11.80
C ILE A 235 -5.26 34.06 12.77
N LEU A 236 -5.15 33.86 14.08
CA LEU A 236 -5.21 34.94 15.06
C LEU A 236 -4.02 35.91 14.92
N GLU A 237 -2.81 35.38 14.74
CA GLU A 237 -1.60 36.19 14.65
C GLU A 237 -1.42 36.85 13.27
N PHE A 238 -1.62 36.10 12.17
CA PHE A 238 -1.36 36.58 10.81
C PHE A 238 -2.62 37.03 10.06
N GLY A 239 -3.81 36.72 10.58
CA GLY A 239 -5.11 36.98 9.96
C GLY A 239 -5.54 35.94 8.92
N SER A 240 -4.61 35.26 8.23
CA SER A 240 -4.91 34.20 7.25
C SER A 240 -3.65 33.39 6.90
N PHE A 241 -3.83 32.15 6.42
CA PHE A 241 -2.72 31.33 5.91
C PHE A 241 -1.96 32.01 4.76
N SER A 242 -2.63 32.73 3.87
CA SER A 242 -1.95 33.45 2.78
C SER A 242 -1.03 34.56 3.30
N ARG A 243 -1.38 35.21 4.42
CA ARG A 243 -0.53 36.23 5.05
C ARG A 243 0.65 35.59 5.79
N ALA A 244 0.41 34.50 6.50
CA ALA A 244 1.49 33.70 7.12
C ALA A 244 2.48 33.20 6.05
N TYR A 245 1.97 32.69 4.93
CA TYR A 245 2.80 32.23 3.81
C TYR A 245 3.62 33.36 3.17
N LYS A 246 3.10 34.59 3.07
CA LYS A 246 3.90 35.74 2.63
C LYS A 246 5.09 36.03 3.54
N VAL A 247 5.01 35.73 4.83
CA VAL A 247 6.16 35.86 5.75
C VAL A 247 7.18 34.77 5.47
N ILE A 248 6.73 33.54 5.16
CA ILE A 248 7.61 32.44 4.74
C ILE A 248 8.36 32.80 3.44
N LEU A 249 7.65 33.35 2.44
CA LEU A 249 8.25 33.78 1.16
C LEU A 249 9.27 34.92 1.30
N GLN A 250 9.24 35.69 2.38
CA GLN A 250 10.29 36.69 2.64
C GLN A 250 11.62 36.06 3.03
N ALA A 251 11.61 34.81 3.50
CA ALA A 251 12.80 34.12 4.00
C ALA A 251 13.23 32.92 3.13
N THR A 252 12.38 32.47 2.22
CA THR A 252 12.56 31.28 1.35
C THR A 252 12.45 31.65 -0.13
N ASP A 253 12.79 30.72 -1.03
CA ASP A 253 12.63 30.93 -2.48
C ASP A 253 11.26 30.48 -2.96
N GLU A 254 10.51 31.40 -3.58
CA GLU A 254 9.21 31.14 -4.19
C GLU A 254 9.30 30.05 -5.26
N ALA A 255 10.38 30.02 -6.05
CA ALA A 255 10.56 29.01 -7.10
C ALA A 255 10.68 27.59 -6.54
N GLU A 256 11.18 27.42 -5.31
CA GLU A 256 11.24 26.10 -4.66
C GLU A 256 9.84 25.63 -4.24
N TRP A 257 8.96 26.54 -3.80
CA TRP A 257 7.58 26.22 -3.47
C TRP A 257 6.73 25.92 -4.71
N ASP A 258 6.91 26.67 -5.79
CA ASP A 258 6.26 26.39 -7.08
C ASP A 258 6.68 25.02 -7.62
N ALA A 259 7.95 24.64 -7.47
CA ALA A 259 8.45 23.33 -7.85
C ALA A 259 7.81 22.20 -7.01
N ILE A 260 7.57 22.43 -5.71
CA ILE A 260 6.84 21.50 -4.85
C ILE A 260 5.38 21.37 -5.33
N ALA A 261 4.68 22.48 -5.51
CA ALA A 261 3.30 22.51 -6.01
C ALA A 261 3.15 21.78 -7.35
N TYR A 262 4.04 22.07 -8.30
CA TYR A 262 4.07 21.41 -9.60
C TYR A 262 4.30 19.89 -9.46
N ARG A 263 5.28 19.46 -8.65
CA ARG A 263 5.53 18.04 -8.43
C ARG A 263 4.34 17.32 -7.82
N ARG A 264 3.67 17.95 -6.84
CA ARG A 264 2.47 17.39 -6.21
C ARG A 264 1.31 17.27 -7.19
N SER A 265 1.15 18.22 -8.11
CA SER A 265 0.16 18.11 -9.19
C SER A 265 0.46 16.92 -10.11
N LEU A 266 1.74 16.69 -10.46
CA LEU A 266 2.15 15.55 -11.28
C LEU A 266 1.93 14.20 -10.57
N ASP A 267 2.25 14.10 -9.27
CA ASP A 267 2.00 12.89 -8.48
C ASP A 267 0.50 12.50 -8.53
N ILE A 268 -0.40 13.49 -8.38
CA ILE A 268 -1.85 13.30 -8.46
C ILE A 268 -2.26 12.87 -9.87
N GLN A 269 -1.70 13.50 -10.90
CA GLN A 269 -1.98 13.17 -12.30
C GLN A 269 -1.56 11.73 -12.63
N VAL A 270 -0.40 11.28 -12.15
CA VAL A 270 0.09 9.89 -12.30
C VAL A 270 -0.83 8.91 -11.59
N TYR A 271 -1.21 9.22 -10.35
CA TYR A 271 -2.17 8.40 -9.62
C TYR A 271 -3.50 8.26 -10.38
N LEU A 272 -4.11 9.37 -10.82
CA LEU A 272 -5.36 9.34 -11.58
C LEU A 272 -5.21 8.59 -12.90
N ALA A 273 -4.13 8.82 -13.64
CA ALA A 273 -3.86 8.11 -14.89
C ALA A 273 -3.74 6.59 -14.70
N LEU A 274 -3.08 6.14 -13.63
CA LEU A 274 -2.94 4.71 -13.36
C LEU A 274 -4.22 4.06 -12.84
N THR A 275 -5.12 4.83 -12.23
CA THR A 275 -6.45 4.31 -11.86
C THR A 275 -7.33 4.03 -13.06
N GLU A 276 -7.05 4.59 -14.24
CA GLU A 276 -7.79 4.34 -15.48
C GLU A 276 -7.71 2.90 -15.99
N PHE A 277 -6.62 2.20 -15.71
CA PHE A 277 -6.47 0.78 -16.06
C PHE A 277 -7.17 -0.15 -15.06
N SER A 278 -7.87 0.41 -14.08
CA SER A 278 -8.60 -0.28 -13.03
C SER A 278 -9.94 0.42 -12.80
N ASP A 279 -10.60 0.16 -11.68
CA ASP A 279 -11.76 0.95 -11.29
C ASP A 279 -11.32 2.36 -10.85
N ARG A 280 -11.68 3.36 -11.67
CA ARG A 280 -11.44 4.77 -11.34
C ARG A 280 -12.26 5.13 -10.08
N PRO A 281 -11.62 5.65 -9.02
CA PRO A 281 -12.32 5.95 -7.78
C PRO A 281 -13.32 7.10 -7.98
N LYS A 282 -14.45 7.08 -7.28
CA LYS A 282 -15.36 8.22 -7.29
C LYS A 282 -14.80 9.28 -6.35
N LEU A 283 -15.21 10.54 -6.53
CA LEU A 283 -14.77 11.63 -5.64
C LEU A 283 -15.04 11.36 -4.16
N LYS A 284 -16.11 10.63 -3.83
CA LYS A 284 -16.48 10.24 -2.46
C LYS A 284 -15.55 9.18 -1.85
N ASP A 285 -14.87 8.42 -2.70
CA ASP A 285 -13.98 7.32 -2.32
C ASP A 285 -12.58 7.88 -1.99
N LEU A 286 -12.27 9.09 -2.42
CA LEU A 286 -11.04 9.81 -2.07
C LEU A 286 -11.15 10.42 -0.67
N ALA A 287 -10.04 10.43 0.08
CA ALA A 287 -9.98 11.11 1.37
C ALA A 287 -10.18 12.63 1.23
N PRO A 288 -10.75 13.31 2.25
CA PRO A 288 -11.07 14.74 2.18
C PRO A 288 -9.91 15.62 1.75
N GLU A 289 -8.70 15.31 2.22
CA GLU A 289 -7.47 16.05 1.95
C GLU A 289 -7.10 15.92 0.46
N MET A 290 -7.23 14.72 -0.11
CA MET A 290 -6.98 14.48 -1.55
C MET A 290 -7.98 15.25 -2.43
N ARG A 291 -9.25 15.39 -1.98
CA ARG A 291 -10.24 16.21 -2.70
C ARG A 291 -9.83 17.68 -2.71
N GLN A 292 -9.26 18.18 -1.61
CA GLN A 292 -8.76 19.55 -1.54
C GLN A 292 -7.50 19.75 -2.37
N ASP A 293 -6.61 18.76 -2.43
CA ASP A 293 -5.44 18.79 -3.33
C ASP A 293 -5.89 18.90 -4.79
N ILE A 294 -6.79 18.01 -5.22
CA ILE A 294 -7.36 18.03 -6.56
C ILE A 294 -7.99 19.38 -6.89
N LYS A 295 -8.78 19.91 -5.95
CA LYS A 295 -9.42 21.22 -6.11
C LYS A 295 -8.40 22.35 -6.25
N ALA A 296 -7.30 22.31 -5.49
CA ALA A 296 -6.28 23.34 -5.51
C ALA A 296 -5.47 23.35 -6.82
N PHE A 297 -5.15 22.18 -7.37
CA PHE A 297 -4.29 22.08 -8.56
C PHE A 297 -5.05 22.06 -9.88
N PHE A 298 -6.24 21.46 -9.91
CA PHE A 298 -6.99 21.21 -11.14
C PHE A 298 -8.37 21.87 -11.16
N GLY A 299 -8.84 22.42 -10.04
CA GLY A 299 -10.18 23.01 -9.91
C GLY A 299 -11.24 21.97 -9.57
N THR A 300 -11.57 21.08 -10.52
CA THR A 300 -12.56 20.02 -10.33
C THR A 300 -11.95 18.62 -10.51
N TYR A 301 -12.64 17.62 -9.96
CA TYR A 301 -12.25 16.21 -10.15
C TYR A 301 -12.27 15.80 -11.62
N TYR A 302 -13.21 16.34 -12.39
CA TYR A 302 -13.34 16.08 -13.82
C TYR A 302 -12.14 16.64 -14.59
N GLU A 303 -11.77 17.90 -14.36
CA GLU A 303 -10.60 18.53 -14.99
C GLU A 303 -9.29 17.80 -14.63
N ALA A 304 -9.17 17.28 -13.40
CA ALA A 304 -8.02 16.47 -12.99
C ALA A 304 -7.95 15.14 -13.75
N CYS A 305 -9.10 14.51 -14.00
CA CYS A 305 -9.19 13.28 -14.79
C CYS A 305 -8.86 13.54 -16.26
N GLU A 306 -9.39 14.61 -16.86
CA GLU A 306 -9.06 15.00 -18.24
C GLU A 306 -7.57 15.26 -18.39
N ALA A 307 -6.95 15.98 -17.45
CA ALA A 307 -5.51 16.19 -17.45
C ALA A 307 -4.73 14.86 -17.37
N ALA A 308 -5.19 13.90 -16.58
CA ALA A 308 -4.57 12.58 -16.47
C ALA A 308 -4.71 11.76 -17.77
N GLU A 309 -5.86 11.81 -18.42
CA GLU A 309 -6.11 11.18 -19.72
C GLU A 309 -5.24 11.79 -20.82
N ASP A 310 -5.15 13.11 -20.89
CA ASP A 310 -4.28 13.81 -21.83
C ASP A 310 -2.82 13.40 -21.67
N MET A 311 -2.37 13.21 -20.42
CA MET A 311 -1.04 12.68 -20.13
C MET A 311 -0.88 11.26 -20.68
N LEU A 312 -1.84 10.34 -20.44
CA LEU A 312 -1.80 8.98 -20.98
C LEU A 312 -1.74 8.97 -22.52
N PHE A 313 -2.61 9.75 -23.18
CA PHE A 313 -2.61 9.86 -24.65
C PHE A 313 -1.30 10.47 -25.17
N SER A 314 -0.69 11.39 -24.42
CA SER A 314 0.60 11.96 -24.80
C SER A 314 1.72 10.90 -24.84
N LEU A 315 1.68 9.89 -23.97
CA LEU A 315 2.68 8.82 -23.94
C LEU A 315 2.62 7.93 -25.19
N GLY A 316 1.46 7.85 -25.83
CA GLY A 316 1.28 7.15 -27.11
C GLY A 316 1.89 7.89 -28.31
N LYS A 317 2.28 9.17 -28.17
CA LYS A 317 2.86 9.95 -29.26
C LYS A 317 4.34 9.56 -29.47
N PRO A 318 4.76 9.30 -30.72
CA PRO A 318 6.16 9.00 -31.03
C PRO A 318 7.10 10.08 -30.48
N GLY A 319 8.20 9.66 -29.87
CA GLY A 319 9.24 10.57 -29.37
C GLY A 319 9.05 11.07 -27.94
N VAL A 320 7.85 11.00 -27.33
CA VAL A 320 7.63 11.47 -25.95
C VAL A 320 8.44 10.63 -24.95
N ILE A 321 8.26 9.30 -24.98
CA ILE A 321 9.02 8.37 -24.14
C ILE A 321 10.52 8.47 -24.45
N GLN A 322 10.90 8.57 -25.73
CA GLN A 322 12.31 8.70 -26.13
C GLN A 322 12.95 9.95 -25.54
N ASN A 323 12.26 11.09 -25.59
CA ASN A 323 12.76 12.35 -25.03
C ASN A 323 12.87 12.26 -23.50
N ALA A 324 11.88 11.67 -22.83
CA ALA A 324 11.93 11.42 -21.39
C ALA A 324 13.14 10.53 -21.02
N CYS A 325 13.37 9.44 -21.76
CA CYS A 325 14.55 8.58 -21.57
C CYS A 325 15.87 9.33 -21.80
N ARG A 326 15.96 10.21 -22.81
CA ARG A 326 17.14 11.05 -23.08
C ARG A 326 17.45 12.05 -21.98
N GLN A 327 16.42 12.57 -21.32
CA GLN A 327 16.56 13.52 -20.21
C GLN A 327 16.77 12.84 -18.85
N SER A 328 16.57 11.52 -18.79
CA SER A 328 16.75 10.75 -17.56
C SER A 328 18.21 10.76 -17.12
N LYS A 329 18.44 11.09 -15.84
CA LYS A 329 19.77 11.00 -15.20
C LYS A 329 20.12 9.56 -14.78
N ILE A 330 19.17 8.63 -14.94
CA ILE A 330 19.28 7.22 -14.54
C ILE A 330 18.99 6.31 -15.73
N GLY A 331 19.72 5.19 -15.82
CA GLY A 331 19.60 4.22 -16.92
C GLY A 331 20.83 4.16 -17.82
N LYS A 332 20.81 3.23 -18.79
CA LYS A 332 21.91 3.02 -19.77
C LYS A 332 21.46 3.46 -21.15
N HIS A 333 22.13 4.48 -21.72
CA HIS A 333 21.98 4.80 -23.14
C HIS A 333 22.73 3.77 -23.98
N LEU A 334 22.01 3.09 -24.88
CA LEU A 334 22.62 2.25 -25.90
C LEU A 334 23.13 3.15 -27.04
N PRO A 335 24.29 2.87 -27.63
CA PRO A 335 24.78 3.60 -28.80
C PRO A 335 23.79 3.47 -29.96
N THR A 336 23.51 4.59 -30.61
CA THR A 336 22.65 4.71 -31.81
C THR A 336 23.30 4.13 -33.05
#